data_AF-A0A957YBN4-F1
#
_entry.id   AF-A0A957YBN4-F1
#
_cell.length_a   1.000
_cell.length_b   1.000
_cell.length_c   1.000
_cell.angle_alpha   90.00
_cell.angle_beta   90.00
_cell.angle_gamma   90.00
#
_symmetry.space_group_name_H-M   'P 1'
#
loop_
_entity.id
_entity.type
_entity.pdbx_description
1 polymer ?
#
loop_
_entity_poly.entity_id
_entity_poly.type
_entity_poly.pdbx_seq_one_letter_code
_entity_poly.pdbx_strand_id
1 'polypeptide(L)'
;MAFDSSGNLYASETPLGRVSRINTNGTTTPVLTGLVQPEGVVFDAADNMYVVEDVDDGRVMKKAAGSGGTTGTEFAGGLNSPEGIIWVDQGAGILYVTESNIENTINDPNPQPDAFQTYVTSISSLGVKTRILTTSAVFTPNIPALSAEGTFWSYTDLVLGSDDLLYLANELSGRSISGTIDVPVPPFTVTVDYEANSTGAVFTTDPAILSTSATEFADDSTIAPEGLTFSSNGNFPLYMTEEDISNDQSGVGRLSRIDASGNRTDFCTGFSTLEDIVVDENGWLYVIEDLNGIVIQIRSAAEPEPEVDEYFIWLPLILR
;
A
#
# COMPACT_ATOMS: atom_id res chain seq x y z
N MET A 1 8.59 -2.42 -2.16
CA MET A 1 10.06 -2.36 -2.07
C MET A 1 10.49 -2.39 -0.61
N ALA A 2 11.71 -2.84 -0.29
CA ALA A 2 12.26 -2.75 1.05
C ALA A 2 13.80 -2.85 1.08
N PHE A 3 14.40 -2.31 2.13
CA PHE A 3 15.79 -2.54 2.48
C PHE A 3 15.94 -3.69 3.49
N ASP A 4 16.97 -4.52 3.34
CA ASP A 4 17.43 -5.39 4.43
C ASP A 4 18.31 -4.62 5.43
N SER A 5 18.68 -5.24 6.56
CA SER A 5 19.51 -4.60 7.60
C SER A 5 20.92 -4.20 7.12
N SER A 6 21.35 -4.72 5.97
CA SER A 6 22.63 -4.39 5.33
C SER A 6 22.51 -3.31 4.26
N GLY A 7 21.32 -2.71 4.09
CA GLY A 7 21.06 -1.65 3.11
C GLY A 7 20.93 -2.15 1.67
N ASN A 8 20.71 -3.44 1.44
CA ASN A 8 20.40 -3.92 0.09
C ASN A 8 18.94 -3.67 -0.24
N LEU A 9 18.65 -3.12 -1.42
CA LEU A 9 17.30 -2.87 -1.89
C LEU A 9 16.69 -4.10 -2.57
N TYR A 10 15.43 -4.39 -2.27
CA TYR A 10 14.63 -5.45 -2.86
C TYR A 10 13.31 -4.89 -3.41
N ALA A 11 12.88 -5.47 -4.52
CA ALA A 11 11.61 -5.15 -5.15
C ALA A 11 10.89 -6.45 -5.54
N SER A 12 9.57 -6.46 -5.33
CA SER A 12 8.70 -7.45 -5.93
C SER A 12 8.59 -7.16 -7.42
N GLU A 13 8.62 -8.23 -8.22
CA GLU A 13 8.39 -8.18 -9.66
C GLU A 13 7.08 -8.94 -9.92
N THR A 14 5.95 -8.26 -9.71
CA THR A 14 4.59 -8.82 -9.72
C THR A 14 4.32 -9.70 -10.95
N PRO A 15 4.62 -9.26 -12.20
CA PRO A 15 4.39 -10.08 -13.40
C PRO A 15 5.30 -11.31 -13.49
N LEU A 16 6.43 -11.32 -12.79
CA LEU A 16 7.42 -12.40 -12.80
C LEU A 16 7.27 -13.37 -11.63
N GLY A 17 6.35 -13.09 -10.69
CA GLY A 17 6.08 -13.98 -9.55
C GLY A 17 7.32 -14.19 -8.66
N ARG A 18 8.08 -13.12 -8.41
CA ARG A 18 9.34 -13.18 -7.65
C ARG A 18 9.66 -11.87 -6.93
N VAL A 19 10.54 -11.94 -5.94
CA VAL A 19 11.28 -10.79 -5.38
C VAL A 19 12.73 -10.88 -5.83
N SER A 20 13.29 -9.75 -6.22
CA SER A 20 14.69 -9.60 -6.60
C SER A 20 15.41 -8.58 -5.74
N ARG A 21 16.70 -8.85 -5.47
CA ARG A 21 17.64 -7.84 -4.99
C ARG A 21 18.08 -6.96 -6.16
N ILE A 22 18.06 -5.65 -5.98
CA ILE A 22 18.64 -4.68 -6.91
C ILE A 22 20.11 -4.49 -6.54
N ASN A 23 21.00 -4.86 -7.44
CA ASN A 23 22.44 -4.71 -7.25
C ASN A 23 22.88 -3.27 -7.52
N THR A 24 24.00 -2.86 -6.93
CA THR A 24 24.58 -1.51 -7.09
C THR A 24 24.97 -1.14 -8.52
N ASN A 25 24.98 -2.10 -9.45
CA ASN A 25 25.19 -1.86 -10.88
C ASN A 25 23.88 -1.79 -11.68
N GLY A 26 22.73 -1.73 -10.99
CA GLY A 26 21.39 -1.73 -11.57
C GLY A 26 20.85 -3.10 -11.96
N THR A 27 21.65 -4.17 -11.97
CA THR A 27 21.12 -5.51 -12.31
C THR A 27 20.28 -6.11 -11.18
N THR A 28 19.34 -6.99 -11.48
CA THR A 28 18.56 -7.70 -10.47
C THR A 28 19.06 -9.13 -10.24
N THR A 29 18.84 -9.66 -9.05
CA THR A 29 19.10 -11.06 -8.70
C THR A 29 17.89 -11.63 -7.97
N PRO A 30 17.19 -12.63 -8.54
CA PRO A 30 16.05 -13.26 -7.88
C PRO A 30 16.46 -13.88 -6.55
N VAL A 31 15.71 -13.58 -5.50
CA VAL A 31 15.95 -14.11 -4.14
C VAL A 31 14.78 -14.91 -3.61
N LEU A 32 13.56 -14.68 -4.11
CA LEU A 32 12.39 -15.49 -3.80
C LEU A 32 11.55 -15.63 -5.08
N THR A 33 11.14 -16.85 -5.44
CA THR A 33 10.48 -17.15 -6.72
C THR A 33 9.30 -18.10 -6.53
N GLY A 34 8.38 -18.12 -7.50
CA GLY A 34 7.20 -18.98 -7.46
C GLY A 34 6.07 -18.39 -6.62
N LEU A 35 6.05 -17.06 -6.55
CA LEU A 35 5.01 -16.27 -5.91
C LEU A 35 3.88 -15.99 -6.91
N VAL A 36 2.70 -15.70 -6.39
CA VAL A 36 1.52 -15.29 -7.15
C VAL A 36 1.28 -13.81 -6.85
N GLN A 37 1.38 -12.94 -7.86
CA GLN A 37 1.20 -11.48 -7.73
C GLN A 37 1.85 -10.91 -6.44
N PRO A 38 3.17 -11.08 -6.26
CA PRO A 38 3.85 -10.56 -5.07
C PRO A 38 3.87 -9.04 -5.08
N GLU A 39 3.50 -8.42 -3.96
CA GLU A 39 3.35 -6.96 -3.87
C GLU A 39 4.26 -6.38 -2.77
N GLY A 40 3.72 -6.05 -1.61
CA GLY A 40 4.51 -5.60 -0.46
C GLY A 40 5.57 -6.62 -0.01
N VAL A 41 6.77 -6.12 0.33
CA VAL A 41 7.90 -6.89 0.86
C VAL A 41 8.47 -6.18 2.08
N VAL A 42 8.78 -6.92 3.13
CA VAL A 42 9.44 -6.38 4.33
C VAL A 42 10.41 -7.39 4.96
N PHE A 43 11.30 -6.91 5.82
CA PHE A 43 12.23 -7.72 6.59
C PHE A 43 11.95 -7.59 8.09
N ASP A 44 12.09 -8.69 8.83
CA ASP A 44 12.18 -8.61 10.29
C ASP A 44 13.60 -8.26 10.76
N ALA A 45 13.75 -8.03 12.07
CA ALA A 45 15.03 -7.70 12.70
C ALA A 45 16.11 -8.80 12.56
N ALA A 46 15.75 -10.00 12.10
CA ALA A 46 16.68 -11.10 11.82
C ALA A 46 16.90 -11.29 10.31
N ASP A 47 16.50 -10.33 9.47
CA ASP A 47 16.54 -10.36 8.00
C ASP A 47 15.74 -11.51 7.37
N ASN A 48 14.72 -12.03 8.05
CA ASN A 48 13.75 -12.87 7.34
C ASN A 48 12.87 -11.97 6.47
N MET A 49 12.76 -12.33 5.20
CA MET A 49 11.91 -11.64 4.24
C MET A 49 10.48 -12.17 4.34
N TYR A 50 9.51 -11.26 4.28
CA TYR A 50 8.08 -11.53 4.19
C TYR A 50 7.53 -10.80 2.97
N VAL A 51 6.68 -11.46 2.19
CA VAL A 51 6.10 -10.93 0.95
C VAL A 51 4.63 -11.29 0.94
N VAL A 52 3.76 -10.32 0.66
CA VAL A 52 2.35 -10.61 0.42
C VAL A 52 2.13 -11.03 -1.02
N GLU A 53 1.10 -11.83 -1.25
CA GLU A 53 0.60 -12.18 -2.56
C GLU A 53 -0.79 -11.56 -2.71
N ASP A 54 -0.89 -10.53 -3.54
CA ASP A 54 -2.11 -9.76 -3.75
C ASP A 54 -3.06 -10.51 -4.68
N VAL A 55 -3.82 -11.40 -4.05
CA VAL A 55 -4.92 -12.14 -4.65
C VAL A 55 -6.00 -12.38 -3.60
N ASP A 56 -7.21 -12.69 -4.07
CA ASP A 56 -8.22 -13.34 -3.24
C ASP A 56 -7.65 -14.63 -2.60
N ASP A 57 -7.89 -14.83 -1.30
CA ASP A 57 -7.29 -15.91 -0.48
C ASP A 57 -5.74 -15.85 -0.44
N GLY A 58 -5.19 -14.64 -0.54
CA GLY A 58 -3.77 -14.31 -0.54
C GLY A 58 -3.02 -14.74 0.72
N ARG A 59 -1.69 -14.72 0.60
CA ARG A 59 -0.76 -15.28 1.59
C ARG A 59 0.35 -14.30 1.92
N VAL A 60 0.94 -14.48 3.10
CA VAL A 60 2.28 -13.99 3.41
C VAL A 60 3.26 -15.14 3.24
N MET A 61 4.22 -14.97 2.33
CA MET A 61 5.32 -15.88 2.08
C MET A 61 6.55 -15.44 2.87
N LYS A 62 7.22 -16.38 3.55
CA LYS A 62 8.44 -16.12 4.32
C LYS A 62 9.65 -16.80 3.68
N LYS A 63 10.76 -16.07 3.60
CA LYS A 63 12.08 -16.64 3.31
C LYS A 63 13.04 -16.34 4.47
N ALA A 64 13.58 -17.40 5.07
CA ALA A 64 14.48 -17.26 6.21
C ALA A 64 15.82 -16.62 5.79
N ALA A 65 16.39 -15.78 6.65
CA ALA A 65 17.69 -15.15 6.42
C ALA A 65 18.78 -16.21 6.19
N GLY A 66 19.65 -15.97 5.20
CA GLY A 66 20.75 -16.88 4.86
C GLY A 66 20.33 -18.26 4.34
N SER A 67 19.03 -18.55 4.18
CA SER A 67 18.59 -19.77 3.51
C SER A 67 19.09 -19.75 2.06
N GLY A 68 19.81 -20.79 1.64
CA GLY A 68 20.22 -20.93 0.25
C GLY A 68 19.01 -21.12 -0.68
N GLY A 69 19.19 -20.84 -1.98
CA GLY A 69 18.14 -20.98 -2.99
C GLY A 69 17.11 -19.83 -2.97
N THR A 70 16.04 -19.99 -3.75
CA THR A 70 15.04 -18.94 -4.02
C THR A 70 13.62 -19.34 -3.60
N THR A 71 13.48 -20.33 -2.71
CA THR A 71 12.16 -20.83 -2.29
C THR A 71 11.84 -20.34 -0.89
N GLY A 72 10.58 -19.93 -0.68
CA GLY A 72 10.02 -19.58 0.63
C GLY A 72 8.97 -20.58 1.08
N THR A 73 8.39 -20.33 2.24
CA THR A 73 7.28 -21.10 2.81
C THR A 73 6.14 -20.17 3.16
N GLU A 74 4.91 -20.64 3.03
CA GLU A 74 3.75 -19.92 3.55
C GLU A 74 3.88 -19.68 5.06
N PHE A 75 3.71 -18.44 5.47
CA PHE A 75 3.77 -18.00 6.86
C PHE A 75 2.37 -17.74 7.43
N ALA A 76 1.50 -17.16 6.62
CA ALA A 76 0.07 -16.99 6.89
C ALA A 76 -0.70 -17.02 5.56
N GLY A 77 -1.96 -17.46 5.58
CA GLY A 77 -2.83 -17.53 4.40
C GLY A 77 -4.26 -17.09 4.70
N GLY A 78 -5.11 -16.98 3.69
CA GLY A 78 -6.51 -16.55 3.81
C GLY A 78 -6.68 -15.07 4.08
N LEU A 79 -5.81 -14.25 3.48
CA LEU A 79 -5.93 -12.80 3.43
C LEU A 79 -6.77 -12.39 2.21
N ASN A 80 -7.40 -11.23 2.27
CA ASN A 80 -8.32 -10.74 1.26
C ASN A 80 -7.65 -9.66 0.42
N SER A 81 -6.97 -10.05 -0.67
CA SER A 81 -6.13 -9.14 -1.50
C SER A 81 -5.19 -8.28 -0.64
N PRO A 82 -4.16 -8.91 -0.03
CA PRO A 82 -3.19 -8.20 0.78
C PRO A 82 -2.15 -7.49 -0.06
N GLU A 83 -1.78 -6.26 0.33
CA GLU A 83 -0.95 -5.40 -0.53
C GLU A 83 0.24 -4.79 0.24
N GLY A 84 -0.02 -3.83 1.13
CA GLY A 84 0.95 -3.22 2.02
C GLY A 84 1.32 -4.15 3.17
N ILE A 85 2.60 -4.18 3.53
CA ILE A 85 3.10 -4.97 4.66
C ILE A 85 4.26 -4.27 5.38
N ILE A 86 4.18 -4.21 6.71
CA ILE A 86 5.29 -3.75 7.55
C ILE A 86 5.60 -4.71 8.69
N TRP A 87 6.87 -4.74 9.09
CA TRP A 87 7.31 -5.37 10.32
C TRP A 87 7.48 -4.32 11.42
N VAL A 88 6.86 -4.57 12.56
CA VAL A 88 6.95 -3.71 13.75
C VAL A 88 7.64 -4.47 14.88
N ASP A 89 8.84 -4.00 15.24
CA ASP A 89 9.66 -4.59 16.30
C ASP A 89 9.31 -4.03 17.69
N GLN A 90 8.04 -4.21 18.10
CA GLN A 90 7.58 -3.91 19.46
C GLN A 90 7.47 -5.20 20.29
N GLY A 91 8.62 -5.78 20.64
CA GLY A 91 8.71 -6.96 21.51
C GLY A 91 8.91 -8.27 20.75
N ALA A 92 7.85 -9.04 20.52
CA ALA A 92 7.95 -10.34 19.82
C ALA A 92 7.91 -10.22 18.29
N GLY A 93 7.76 -9.00 17.77
CA GLY A 93 7.56 -8.74 16.35
C GLY A 93 6.14 -9.03 15.86
N ILE A 94 5.56 -8.07 15.15
CA ILE A 94 4.23 -8.19 14.53
C ILE A 94 4.33 -7.68 13.09
N LEU A 95 3.77 -8.43 12.14
CA LEU A 95 3.49 -7.91 10.82
C LEU A 95 2.12 -7.23 10.82
N TYR A 96 2.01 -6.06 10.20
CA TYR A 96 0.73 -5.48 9.83
C TYR A 96 0.60 -5.54 8.31
N VAL A 97 -0.59 -5.92 7.84
CA VAL A 97 -0.91 -6.13 6.43
C VAL A 97 -2.21 -5.41 6.11
N THR A 98 -2.25 -4.59 5.06
CA THR A 98 -3.51 -4.09 4.49
C THR A 98 -4.18 -5.19 3.70
N GLU A 99 -5.51 -5.22 3.71
CA GLU A 99 -6.32 -6.13 2.88
C GLU A 99 -7.46 -5.30 2.26
N SER A 100 -7.67 -5.41 0.94
CA SER A 100 -8.72 -4.68 0.23
C SER A 100 -9.33 -5.55 -0.86
N ASN A 101 -10.63 -5.85 -0.81
CA ASN A 101 -11.30 -6.50 -1.95
C ASN A 101 -11.94 -5.52 -2.93
N ILE A 102 -11.69 -4.21 -2.80
CA ILE A 102 -12.43 -3.22 -3.56
C ILE A 102 -12.19 -3.43 -5.05
N GLU A 103 -10.94 -3.59 -5.47
CA GLU A 103 -10.57 -3.83 -6.87
C GLU A 103 -11.24 -5.07 -7.47
N ASN A 104 -11.24 -6.19 -6.74
CA ASN A 104 -11.90 -7.42 -7.18
C ASN A 104 -13.42 -7.23 -7.26
N THR A 105 -14.00 -6.46 -6.32
CA THR A 105 -15.44 -6.27 -6.22
C THR A 105 -15.97 -5.31 -7.29
N ILE A 106 -15.27 -4.20 -7.58
CA ILE A 106 -15.71 -3.23 -8.60
C ILE A 106 -15.65 -3.79 -10.03
N ASN A 107 -14.85 -4.83 -10.25
CA ASN A 107 -14.78 -5.56 -11.52
C ASN A 107 -15.90 -6.61 -11.69
N ASP A 108 -16.72 -6.86 -10.66
CA ASP A 108 -17.94 -7.67 -10.79
C ASP A 108 -18.94 -6.97 -11.73
N PRO A 109 -19.60 -7.67 -12.67
CA PRO A 109 -20.63 -7.06 -13.52
C PRO A 109 -21.85 -6.51 -12.77
N ASN A 110 -22.03 -6.86 -11.49
CA ASN A 110 -23.06 -6.34 -10.60
C ASN A 110 -22.50 -6.17 -9.17
N PRO A 111 -21.57 -5.21 -8.96
CA PRO A 111 -20.88 -5.06 -7.69
C PRO A 111 -21.90 -4.80 -6.59
N GLN A 112 -21.94 -5.69 -5.60
CA GLN A 112 -22.78 -5.49 -4.43
C GLN A 112 -21.99 -4.67 -3.42
N PRO A 113 -22.43 -3.45 -3.12
CA PRO A 113 -21.57 -2.51 -2.44
C PRO A 113 -21.41 -2.84 -0.95
N ASP A 114 -22.31 -3.64 -0.37
CA ASP A 114 -22.15 -4.25 0.95
C ASP A 114 -21.05 -5.33 1.01
N ALA A 115 -20.47 -5.71 -0.13
CA ALA A 115 -19.32 -6.61 -0.21
C ALA A 115 -17.98 -5.89 -0.05
N PHE A 116 -17.92 -4.56 -0.16
CA PHE A 116 -16.69 -3.78 -0.01
C PHE A 116 -16.15 -3.85 1.41
N GLN A 117 -14.93 -4.36 1.54
CA GLN A 117 -14.28 -4.66 2.80
C GLN A 117 -12.81 -4.30 2.72
N THR A 118 -12.36 -3.57 3.74
CA THR A 118 -10.95 -3.32 3.98
C THR A 118 -10.56 -3.67 5.40
N TYR A 119 -9.32 -4.15 5.55
CA TYR A 119 -8.79 -4.56 6.82
C TYR A 119 -7.37 -4.07 7.02
N VAL A 120 -7.01 -3.97 8.30
CA VAL A 120 -5.62 -4.09 8.72
C VAL A 120 -5.54 -5.33 9.57
N THR A 121 -4.70 -6.27 9.16
CA THR A 121 -4.46 -7.53 9.87
C THR A 121 -3.10 -7.50 10.53
N SER A 122 -3.10 -7.69 11.85
CA SER A 122 -1.89 -8.04 12.59
C SER A 122 -1.61 -9.54 12.46
N ILE A 123 -0.36 -9.90 12.24
CA ILE A 123 0.12 -11.28 12.18
C ILE A 123 1.29 -11.39 13.15
N SER A 124 1.10 -12.15 14.22
CA SER A 124 2.18 -12.41 15.18
C SER A 124 3.37 -13.09 14.51
N SER A 125 4.54 -13.07 15.15
CA SER A 125 5.72 -13.82 14.71
C SER A 125 5.55 -15.35 14.60
N LEU A 126 4.41 -15.89 15.04
CA LEU A 126 4.00 -17.29 14.87
C LEU A 126 3.04 -17.52 13.68
N GLY A 127 2.71 -16.49 12.90
CA GLY A 127 1.75 -16.59 11.78
C GLY A 127 0.28 -16.50 12.20
N VAL A 128 -0.01 -16.19 13.46
CA VAL A 128 -1.41 -16.06 13.95
C VAL A 128 -1.94 -14.67 13.62
N LYS A 129 -3.07 -14.63 12.90
CA LYS A 129 -3.74 -13.41 12.41
C LYS A 129 -4.77 -12.87 13.39
N THR A 130 -4.86 -11.55 13.51
CA THR A 130 -5.95 -10.81 14.16
C THR A 130 -6.23 -9.53 13.37
N ARG A 131 -7.47 -9.35 12.91
CA ARG A 131 -7.91 -8.10 12.27
C ARG A 131 -8.06 -7.02 13.34
N ILE A 132 -7.37 -5.91 13.18
CA ILE A 132 -7.37 -4.76 14.11
C ILE A 132 -8.17 -3.58 13.55
N LEU A 133 -8.31 -3.50 12.23
CA LEU A 133 -9.28 -2.65 11.55
C LEU A 133 -10.17 -3.52 10.68
N THR A 134 -11.49 -3.36 10.78
CA THR A 134 -12.47 -4.10 9.98
C THR A 134 -13.53 -3.17 9.42
N THR A 135 -13.18 -2.45 8.35
CA THR A 135 -14.06 -1.49 7.73
C THR A 135 -14.89 -2.17 6.64
N SER A 136 -16.19 -1.91 6.63
CA SER A 136 -17.09 -2.30 5.55
C SER A 136 -17.79 -1.05 5.06
N ALA A 137 -18.01 -0.97 3.75
CA ALA A 137 -18.67 0.20 3.20
C ALA A 137 -20.09 0.34 3.78
N VAL A 138 -20.44 1.57 4.15
CA VAL A 138 -21.70 1.88 4.83
C VAL A 138 -22.66 2.50 3.84
N PHE A 139 -23.80 1.86 3.60
CA PHE A 139 -24.84 2.35 2.68
C PHE A 139 -26.10 2.77 3.42
N THR A 140 -26.62 3.96 3.10
CA THR A 140 -27.88 4.47 3.62
C THR A 140 -28.94 4.50 2.51
N PRO A 141 -29.88 3.54 2.48
CA PRO A 141 -30.91 3.51 1.45
C PRO A 141 -32.00 4.57 1.68
N ASN A 142 -32.34 5.28 0.62
CA ASN A 142 -33.47 6.18 0.48
C ASN A 142 -34.51 5.55 -0.46
N ILE A 143 -35.31 4.65 0.09
CA ILE A 143 -36.35 3.92 -0.67
C ILE A 143 -37.34 4.85 -1.39
N PRO A 144 -37.82 5.97 -0.81
CA PRO A 144 -38.66 6.92 -1.55
C PRO A 144 -38.03 7.49 -2.83
N ALA A 145 -36.71 7.70 -2.83
CA ALA A 145 -35.96 8.20 -3.98
C ALA A 145 -35.36 7.08 -4.86
N LEU A 146 -35.46 5.83 -4.40
CA LEU A 146 -34.80 4.66 -4.99
C LEU A 146 -33.29 4.86 -5.17
N SER A 147 -32.64 5.48 -4.18
CA SER A 147 -31.20 5.71 -4.17
C SER A 147 -30.55 5.26 -2.85
N ALA A 148 -29.24 5.05 -2.83
CA ALA A 148 -28.45 4.84 -1.62
C ALA A 148 -27.11 5.58 -1.72
N GLU A 149 -26.66 6.16 -0.62
CA GLU A 149 -25.36 6.83 -0.55
C GLU A 149 -24.46 6.05 0.41
N GLY A 150 -23.18 5.95 0.09
CA GLY A 150 -22.22 5.29 0.97
C GLY A 150 -20.79 5.79 0.90
N THR A 151 -19.95 5.20 1.75
CA THR A 151 -18.51 5.47 1.82
C THR A 151 -17.73 4.16 1.80
N PHE A 152 -16.56 4.18 1.18
CA PHE A 152 -15.62 3.06 1.13
C PHE A 152 -14.17 3.58 1.17
N TRP A 153 -13.22 2.68 1.35
CA TRP A 153 -11.79 2.94 1.34
C TRP A 153 -11.09 1.78 0.63
N SER A 154 -9.90 1.99 0.05
CA SER A 154 -9.02 0.96 -0.52
C SER A 154 -7.60 1.19 -0.01
N TYR A 155 -7.09 0.32 0.87
CA TYR A 155 -5.78 0.54 1.49
C TYR A 155 -4.68 -0.18 0.73
N THR A 156 -3.71 0.58 0.22
CA THR A 156 -2.63 0.03 -0.62
C THR A 156 -1.33 -0.14 0.17
N ASP A 157 -0.88 0.89 0.90
CA ASP A 157 0.27 0.77 1.79
C ASP A 157 -0.01 1.21 3.24
N LEU A 158 0.91 0.86 4.14
CA LEU A 158 0.90 1.28 5.54
C LEU A 158 2.30 1.47 6.13
N VAL A 159 2.44 2.42 7.06
CA VAL A 159 3.67 2.62 7.85
C VAL A 159 3.37 2.93 9.31
N LEU A 160 4.29 2.61 10.21
CA LEU A 160 4.15 2.94 11.64
C LEU A 160 4.84 4.28 11.95
N GLY A 161 4.08 5.21 12.52
CA GLY A 161 4.59 6.49 13.00
C GLY A 161 5.25 6.39 14.38
N SER A 162 6.06 7.40 14.72
CA SER A 162 6.69 7.53 16.04
C SER A 162 5.69 7.76 17.20
N ASP A 163 4.43 7.97 16.88
CA ASP A 163 3.29 8.10 17.79
C ASP A 163 2.51 6.79 17.98
N ASP A 164 3.09 5.66 17.54
CA ASP A 164 2.52 4.31 17.61
C ASP A 164 1.24 4.10 16.76
N LEU A 165 0.91 5.04 15.87
CA LEU A 165 -0.20 4.90 14.93
C LEU A 165 0.26 4.29 13.60
N LEU A 166 -0.60 3.46 13.02
CA LEU A 166 -0.46 3.04 11.62
C LEU A 166 -1.05 4.13 10.73
N TYR A 167 -0.27 4.58 9.75
CA TYR A 167 -0.70 5.44 8.65
C TYR A 167 -0.96 4.58 7.43
N LEU A 168 -2.07 4.82 6.74
CA LEU A 168 -2.57 3.99 5.65
C LEU A 168 -2.84 4.86 4.43
N ALA A 169 -2.36 4.47 3.26
CA ALA A 169 -2.73 5.11 2.01
C ALA A 169 -4.14 4.66 1.60
N ASN A 170 -4.86 5.53 0.89
CA ASN A 170 -6.16 5.24 0.30
C ASN A 170 -6.15 5.57 -1.19
N GLU A 171 -5.72 4.62 -2.01
CA GLU A 171 -5.58 4.77 -3.47
C GLU A 171 -6.84 5.34 -4.11
N LEU A 172 -8.01 4.80 -3.75
CA LEU A 172 -9.26 5.25 -4.35
C LEU A 172 -9.79 6.57 -3.74
N SER A 173 -8.98 7.33 -3.02
CA SER A 173 -9.34 8.64 -2.46
C SER A 173 -9.91 9.59 -3.53
N GLY A 174 -10.99 10.29 -3.16
CA GLY A 174 -11.69 11.22 -4.06
C GLY A 174 -12.46 10.54 -5.20
N ARG A 175 -12.52 9.21 -5.24
CA ARG A 175 -13.27 8.46 -6.27
C ARG A 175 -14.69 8.15 -5.83
N SER A 176 -15.56 8.09 -6.83
CA SER A 176 -16.96 7.65 -6.70
C SER A 176 -17.18 6.40 -7.53
N ILE A 177 -17.92 5.45 -6.97
CA ILE A 177 -18.38 4.24 -7.65
C ILE A 177 -19.89 4.17 -7.56
N SER A 178 -20.53 3.71 -8.63
CA SER A 178 -21.98 3.65 -8.70
C SER A 178 -22.48 2.36 -9.33
N GLY A 179 -23.71 2.00 -8.98
CA GLY A 179 -24.32 0.76 -9.41
C GLY A 179 -25.72 0.60 -8.84
N THR A 180 -26.15 -0.66 -8.69
CA THR A 180 -27.44 -1.00 -8.10
C THR A 180 -27.29 -1.99 -6.96
N ILE A 181 -28.06 -1.80 -5.89
CA ILE A 181 -28.14 -2.73 -4.76
C ILE A 181 -29.58 -3.19 -4.56
N ASP A 182 -29.74 -4.48 -4.27
CA ASP A 182 -31.04 -5.07 -3.93
C ASP A 182 -31.31 -4.93 -2.42
N VAL A 183 -32.27 -4.09 -2.05
CA VAL A 183 -32.66 -3.84 -0.66
C VAL A 183 -33.88 -4.68 -0.28
N PRO A 184 -33.78 -5.58 0.72
CA PRO A 184 -34.93 -6.33 1.22
C PRO A 184 -35.93 -5.41 1.93
N VAL A 185 -37.15 -5.33 1.41
CA VAL A 185 -38.28 -4.60 2.02
C VAL A 185 -39.47 -5.56 2.11
N PRO A 186 -39.60 -6.34 3.19
CA PRO A 186 -40.54 -7.45 3.24
C PRO A 186 -41.98 -7.03 2.86
N PRO A 187 -42.68 -7.78 1.99
CA PRO A 187 -42.32 -9.09 1.41
C PRO A 187 -41.56 -9.04 0.06
N PHE A 188 -41.05 -7.89 -0.37
CA PHE A 188 -40.41 -7.69 -1.68
C PHE A 188 -38.93 -7.32 -1.54
N THR A 189 -38.26 -7.24 -2.70
CA THR A 189 -36.94 -6.64 -2.85
C THR A 189 -37.10 -5.43 -3.76
N VAL A 190 -36.42 -4.35 -3.43
CA VAL A 190 -36.35 -3.15 -4.27
C VAL A 190 -34.92 -2.97 -4.73
N THR A 191 -34.71 -2.93 -6.04
CA THR A 191 -33.44 -2.49 -6.61
C THR A 191 -33.39 -0.97 -6.52
N VAL A 192 -32.35 -0.45 -5.89
CA VAL A 192 -32.08 0.98 -5.77
C VAL A 192 -30.72 1.29 -6.40
N ASP A 193 -30.61 2.46 -7.02
CA ASP A 193 -29.32 2.97 -7.49
C ASP A 193 -28.47 3.33 -6.27
N TYR A 194 -27.14 3.19 -6.35
CA TYR A 194 -26.25 3.68 -5.30
C TYR A 194 -25.08 4.47 -5.85
N GLU A 195 -24.58 5.38 -5.03
CA GLU A 195 -23.32 6.10 -5.20
C GLU A 195 -22.50 5.91 -3.91
N ALA A 196 -21.25 5.48 -4.03
CA ALA A 196 -20.32 5.35 -2.91
C ALA A 196 -19.11 6.23 -3.16
N ASN A 197 -18.69 7.00 -2.15
CA ASN A 197 -17.57 7.93 -2.27
C ASN A 197 -16.44 7.51 -1.33
N SER A 198 -15.22 7.50 -1.83
CA SER A 198 -14.02 7.36 -1.03
C SER A 198 -13.43 8.73 -0.75
N THR A 199 -13.07 8.96 0.51
CA THR A 199 -12.57 10.25 1.02
C THR A 199 -11.31 10.02 1.82
N GLY A 200 -10.51 11.08 2.01
CA GLY A 200 -9.23 11.05 2.72
C GLY A 200 -8.14 10.29 1.96
N ALA A 201 -6.97 10.89 1.81
CA ALA A 201 -5.83 10.24 1.15
C ALA A 201 -5.04 9.33 2.09
N VAL A 202 -4.90 9.77 3.33
CA VAL A 202 -4.16 9.03 4.36
C VAL A 202 -5.01 8.95 5.61
N PHE A 203 -5.07 7.75 6.16
CA PHE A 203 -5.79 7.45 7.40
C PHE A 203 -4.85 7.02 8.49
N THR A 204 -5.28 7.15 9.74
CA THR A 204 -4.60 6.60 10.91
C THR A 204 -5.49 5.61 11.66
N THR A 205 -4.87 4.57 12.20
CA THR A 205 -5.49 3.66 13.18
C THR A 205 -4.50 3.28 14.27
N ASP A 206 -5.00 3.14 15.50
CA ASP A 206 -4.23 2.61 16.62
C ASP A 206 -4.21 1.07 16.52
N PRO A 207 -3.04 0.44 16.30
CA PRO A 207 -2.96 -1.01 16.20
C PRO A 207 -3.26 -1.75 17.52
N ALA A 208 -3.24 -1.07 18.66
CA ALA A 208 -3.57 -1.63 19.95
C ALA A 208 -5.08 -1.76 20.20
N ILE A 209 -5.92 -1.17 19.33
CA ILE A 209 -7.38 -1.11 19.51
C ILE A 209 -8.07 -1.72 18.30
N LEU A 210 -8.99 -2.68 18.56
CA LEU A 210 -9.90 -3.15 17.52
C LEU A 210 -10.87 -2.02 17.15
N SER A 211 -10.78 -1.54 15.91
CA SER A 211 -11.62 -0.48 15.38
C SER A 211 -12.41 -0.92 14.14
N THR A 212 -13.54 -0.27 13.91
CA THR A 212 -14.34 -0.39 12.68
C THR A 212 -14.25 0.87 11.81
N SER A 213 -13.40 1.82 12.20
CA SER A 213 -13.22 3.09 11.48
C SER A 213 -11.79 3.59 11.65
N ALA A 214 -11.22 4.15 10.59
CA ALA A 214 -9.96 4.89 10.64
C ALA A 214 -10.21 6.39 10.77
N THR A 215 -9.20 7.15 11.21
CA THR A 215 -9.27 8.62 11.33
C THR A 215 -8.56 9.25 10.15
N GLU A 216 -9.24 10.12 9.41
CA GLU A 216 -8.62 10.89 8.32
C GLU A 216 -7.46 11.73 8.85
N PHE A 217 -6.30 11.62 8.20
CA PHE A 217 -5.09 12.36 8.53
C PHE A 217 -4.73 13.39 7.44
N ALA A 218 -4.87 13.01 6.17
CA ALA A 218 -4.71 13.92 5.02
C ALA A 218 -5.92 13.83 4.10
N ASP A 219 -6.34 14.98 3.56
CA ASP A 219 -7.53 15.10 2.70
C ASP A 219 -7.35 14.49 1.30
N ASP A 220 -8.41 14.47 0.51
CA ASP A 220 -8.46 13.90 -0.84
C ASP A 220 -7.82 14.80 -1.93
N SER A 221 -6.94 15.74 -1.57
CA SER A 221 -6.17 16.54 -2.54
C SER A 221 -5.11 15.75 -3.32
N THR A 222 -5.03 14.44 -3.08
CA THR A 222 -4.15 13.48 -3.74
C THR A 222 -4.73 12.92 -5.04
N ILE A 223 -3.88 12.22 -5.80
CA ILE A 223 -4.29 11.36 -6.90
C ILE A 223 -3.71 9.98 -6.60
N ALA A 224 -4.56 8.96 -6.43
CA ALA A 224 -4.15 7.56 -6.27
C ALA A 224 -2.91 7.37 -5.38
N PRO A 225 -3.00 7.67 -4.07
CA PRO A 225 -1.86 7.50 -3.18
C PRO A 225 -1.56 6.00 -2.98
N GLU A 226 -0.29 5.65 -3.10
CA GLU A 226 0.19 4.27 -3.02
C GLU A 226 1.15 4.09 -1.84
N GLY A 227 2.43 3.87 -2.10
CA GLY A 227 3.50 3.74 -1.12
C GLY A 227 3.64 4.93 -0.17
N LEU A 228 3.95 4.60 1.08
CA LEU A 228 4.21 5.52 2.17
C LEU A 228 5.58 5.28 2.79
N THR A 229 6.28 6.34 3.15
CA THR A 229 7.47 6.21 3.99
C THR A 229 7.71 7.47 4.82
N PHE A 230 8.02 7.32 6.11
CA PHE A 230 8.50 8.46 6.89
C PHE A 230 9.91 8.87 6.46
N SER A 231 10.39 10.03 6.90
CA SER A 231 11.83 10.34 6.83
C SER A 231 12.65 9.24 7.50
N SER A 232 13.94 9.16 7.15
CA SER A 232 14.88 8.14 7.68
C SER A 232 15.02 8.14 9.20
N ASN A 233 14.61 9.22 9.87
CA ASN A 233 14.54 9.33 11.33
C ASN A 233 13.26 8.73 11.95
N GLY A 234 12.37 8.15 11.13
CA GLY A 234 11.08 7.57 11.55
C GLY A 234 10.02 8.60 11.92
N ASN A 235 10.16 9.85 11.46
CA ASN A 235 9.25 10.94 11.78
C ASN A 235 8.89 11.76 10.54
N PHE A 236 7.99 12.72 10.70
CA PHE A 236 7.57 13.61 9.64
C PHE A 236 8.75 14.35 8.98
N PRO A 237 8.68 14.60 7.66
CA PRO A 237 7.54 14.35 6.77
C PRO A 237 7.23 12.87 6.51
N LEU A 238 5.95 12.58 6.28
CA LEU A 238 5.50 11.35 5.65
C LEU A 238 5.54 11.59 4.13
N TYR A 239 6.37 10.84 3.43
CA TYR A 239 6.42 10.83 1.96
C TYR A 239 5.41 9.84 1.41
N MET A 240 4.88 10.17 0.23
CA MET A 240 3.84 9.40 -0.43
C MET A 240 4.03 9.47 -1.94
N THR A 241 3.92 8.33 -2.59
CA THR A 241 3.75 8.19 -4.03
C THR A 241 2.30 8.40 -4.40
N GLU A 242 2.09 9.05 -5.54
CA GLU A 242 0.77 9.32 -6.09
C GLU A 242 0.79 8.97 -7.58
N GLU A 243 0.02 7.95 -7.93
CA GLU A 243 -0.10 7.44 -9.28
C GLU A 243 -0.98 8.36 -10.14
N ASP A 244 -0.71 8.44 -11.45
CA ASP A 244 -1.65 9.05 -12.38
C ASP A 244 -2.55 8.00 -13.03
N ILE A 245 -3.75 7.83 -12.48
CA ILE A 245 -4.77 6.96 -13.07
C ILE A 245 -5.57 7.64 -14.20
N SER A 246 -5.07 8.73 -14.79
CA SER A 246 -5.69 9.33 -15.98
C SER A 246 -5.44 8.47 -17.22
N ASN A 247 -6.53 8.10 -17.90
CA ASN A 247 -6.50 7.24 -19.09
C ASN A 247 -5.86 7.90 -20.33
N ASP A 248 -5.50 9.17 -20.25
CA ASP A 248 -4.90 9.94 -21.34
C ASP A 248 -3.39 10.19 -21.15
N GLN A 249 -2.79 9.64 -20.09
CA GLN A 249 -1.38 9.84 -19.72
C GLN A 249 -0.98 11.33 -19.72
N SER A 250 -1.95 12.22 -19.47
CA SER A 250 -1.75 13.68 -19.52
C SER A 250 -1.40 14.27 -18.16
N GLY A 251 -1.73 13.53 -17.09
CA GLY A 251 -1.31 13.80 -15.73
C GLY A 251 0.05 13.16 -15.46
N VAL A 252 0.69 13.62 -14.42
CA VAL A 252 2.07 13.26 -14.14
C VAL A 252 2.06 12.80 -12.70
N GLY A 253 2.37 11.52 -12.47
CA GLY A 253 2.57 10.98 -11.13
C GLY A 253 3.53 11.87 -10.35
N ARG A 254 3.40 11.84 -9.03
CA ARG A 254 4.08 12.81 -8.16
C ARG A 254 4.49 12.21 -6.84
N LEU A 255 5.46 12.88 -6.23
CA LEU A 255 5.83 12.67 -4.84
C LEU A 255 5.39 13.86 -4.01
N SER A 256 4.77 13.50 -2.90
CA SER A 256 4.28 14.44 -1.92
C SER A 256 4.89 14.15 -0.57
N ARG A 257 4.93 15.20 0.25
CA ARG A 257 5.21 15.11 1.67
C ARG A 257 4.04 15.65 2.44
N ILE A 258 3.73 15.02 3.57
CA ILE A 258 2.69 15.40 4.49
C ILE A 258 3.37 15.75 5.81
N ASP A 259 3.05 16.92 6.37
CA ASP A 259 3.57 17.33 7.68
C ASP A 259 2.76 16.71 8.84
N ALA A 260 3.23 16.91 10.08
CA ALA A 260 2.58 16.36 11.28
C ALA A 260 1.15 16.86 11.53
N SER A 261 0.70 17.91 10.82
CA SER A 261 -0.66 18.45 10.89
C SER A 261 -1.55 17.96 9.75
N GLY A 262 -1.06 17.03 8.91
CA GLY A 262 -1.79 16.52 7.75
C GLY A 262 -1.68 17.41 6.52
N ASN A 263 -0.86 18.48 6.53
CA ASN A 263 -0.76 19.36 5.36
C ASN A 263 0.15 18.73 4.31
N ARG A 264 -0.40 18.51 3.12
CA ARG A 264 0.29 17.94 1.97
C ARG A 264 1.02 19.00 1.14
N THR A 265 2.18 18.66 0.57
CA THR A 265 2.90 19.48 -0.41
C THR A 265 3.64 18.59 -1.41
N ASP A 266 3.40 18.83 -2.70
CA ASP A 266 4.10 18.19 -3.83
C ASP A 266 5.52 18.75 -3.91
N PHE A 267 6.51 17.88 -4.14
CA PHE A 267 7.90 18.33 -4.30
C PHE A 267 8.60 17.69 -5.50
N CYS A 268 8.02 16.65 -6.10
CA CYS A 268 8.51 16.06 -7.33
C CYS A 268 7.32 15.66 -8.20
N THR A 269 7.38 15.98 -9.49
CA THR A 269 6.40 15.58 -10.50
C THR A 269 7.19 15.15 -11.72
N GLY A 270 6.70 14.20 -12.48
CA GLY A 270 7.36 13.75 -13.71
C GLY A 270 7.10 12.30 -14.05
N PHE A 271 6.41 11.59 -13.17
CA PHE A 271 6.31 10.15 -13.18
C PHE A 271 5.12 9.67 -14.00
N SER A 272 5.21 8.41 -14.41
CA SER A 272 4.24 7.69 -15.21
C SER A 272 3.24 6.98 -14.30
N THR A 273 3.72 6.01 -13.49
CA THR A 273 2.90 5.10 -12.67
C THR A 273 3.64 4.78 -11.37
N LEU A 274 3.69 5.73 -10.44
CA LEU A 274 4.40 5.53 -9.17
C LEU A 274 3.63 4.59 -8.26
N GLU A 275 4.28 3.51 -7.83
CA GLU A 275 3.69 2.58 -6.87
C GLU A 275 4.27 2.81 -5.48
N ASP A 276 5.54 2.45 -5.27
CA ASP A 276 6.07 2.38 -3.93
C ASP A 276 7.24 3.33 -3.69
N ILE A 277 7.48 3.66 -2.42
CA ILE A 277 8.58 4.49 -1.95
C ILE A 277 9.23 3.92 -0.69
N VAL A 278 10.56 3.90 -0.69
CA VAL A 278 11.36 3.60 0.51
C VAL A 278 12.45 4.63 0.71
N VAL A 279 12.86 4.83 1.96
CA VAL A 279 13.96 5.73 2.33
C VAL A 279 15.16 4.94 2.86
N ASP A 280 16.37 5.35 2.48
CA ASP A 280 17.60 4.80 3.06
C ASP A 280 18.03 5.56 4.34
N GLU A 281 19.05 5.05 5.03
CA GLU A 281 19.59 5.68 6.25
C GLU A 281 20.13 7.11 6.03
N ASN A 282 20.45 7.47 4.79
CA ASN A 282 20.99 8.78 4.41
C ASN A 282 19.90 9.75 3.92
N GLY A 283 18.62 9.33 3.92
CA GLY A 283 17.48 10.15 3.50
C GLY A 283 17.26 10.20 1.99
N TRP A 284 17.87 9.29 1.20
CA TRP A 284 17.52 9.12 -0.19
C TRP A 284 16.22 8.35 -0.31
N LEU A 285 15.31 8.87 -1.12
CA LEU A 285 14.07 8.22 -1.50
C LEU A 285 14.34 7.36 -2.73
N TYR A 286 13.78 6.16 -2.75
CA TYR A 286 13.77 5.26 -3.87
C TYR A 286 12.32 4.99 -4.21
N VAL A 287 11.94 5.32 -5.44
CA VAL A 287 10.57 5.16 -5.91
C VAL A 287 10.54 4.23 -7.11
N ILE A 288 9.47 3.47 -7.28
CA ILE A 288 9.32 2.54 -8.39
C ILE A 288 8.16 2.93 -9.29
N GLU A 289 8.36 2.77 -10.61
CA GLU A 289 7.28 2.89 -11.58
C GLU A 289 6.83 1.53 -12.11
N ASP A 290 5.53 1.25 -12.05
CA ASP A 290 4.98 -0.08 -12.35
C ASP A 290 5.15 -0.54 -13.81
N LEU A 291 4.79 0.32 -14.77
CA LEU A 291 4.78 -0.07 -16.18
C LEU A 291 6.17 -0.22 -16.80
N ASN A 292 7.18 0.43 -16.21
CA ASN A 292 8.54 0.42 -16.72
C ASN A 292 9.49 -0.38 -15.79
N GLY A 293 9.04 -0.68 -14.57
CA GLY A 293 9.79 -1.27 -13.46
C GLY A 293 11.08 -0.51 -13.11
N ILE A 294 11.13 0.79 -13.39
CA ILE A 294 12.30 1.61 -13.11
C ILE A 294 12.28 1.99 -11.63
N VAL A 295 13.41 1.78 -10.95
CA VAL A 295 13.65 2.38 -9.64
C VAL A 295 14.43 3.68 -9.82
N ILE A 296 13.87 4.76 -9.29
CA ILE A 296 14.41 6.11 -9.38
C ILE A 296 14.85 6.54 -7.99
N GLN A 297 16.12 6.94 -7.87
CA GLN A 297 16.67 7.48 -6.63
C GLN A 297 16.54 9.01 -6.64
N ILE A 298 15.97 9.56 -5.57
CA ILE A 298 15.64 10.99 -5.45
C ILE A 298 16.09 11.47 -4.08
N ARG A 299 16.75 12.63 -4.04
CA ARG A 299 17.09 13.28 -2.78
C ARG A 299 15.98 14.20 -2.33
N SER A 300 15.50 14.02 -1.10
CA SER A 300 14.54 14.97 -0.53
C SER A 300 15.28 16.26 -0.15
N ALA A 301 14.71 17.43 -0.47
CA ALA A 301 15.32 18.73 -0.15
C ALA A 301 15.24 19.08 1.37
N ALA A 302 14.73 18.18 2.21
CA ALA A 302 14.51 18.40 3.64
C ALA A 302 15.69 17.96 4.52
N GLU A 303 16.66 17.20 3.98
CA GLU A 303 17.78 16.64 4.74
C GLU A 303 19.11 17.36 4.42
N PRO A 304 20.00 17.58 5.42
CA PRO A 304 21.24 18.34 5.22
C PRO A 304 22.16 17.69 4.16
N GLU A 305 22.67 18.51 3.23
CA GLU A 305 23.78 18.23 2.30
C GLU A 305 24.96 17.49 2.98
N PRO A 306 25.27 16.22 2.66
CA PRO A 306 26.66 15.78 2.71
C PRO A 306 27.41 16.50 1.59
N GLU A 307 28.67 16.89 1.83
CA GLU A 307 29.48 17.82 1.03
C GLU A 307 29.84 17.38 -0.42
N VAL A 308 28.96 16.73 -1.18
CA VAL A 308 29.25 16.32 -2.57
C VAL A 308 28.03 16.45 -3.49
N ASP A 309 28.12 17.38 -4.45
CA ASP A 309 27.15 17.66 -5.51
C ASP A 309 27.12 16.53 -6.58
N GLU A 310 26.31 15.48 -6.42
CA GLU A 310 25.99 14.58 -7.54
C GLU A 310 24.51 14.14 -7.54
N TYR A 311 23.72 14.69 -8.47
CA TYR A 311 22.43 14.10 -8.86
C TYR A 311 22.72 12.91 -9.76
N PHE A 312 22.56 11.68 -9.25
CA PHE A 312 22.63 10.48 -10.08
C PHE A 312 21.25 10.10 -10.61
N ILE A 313 21.00 10.40 -11.88
CA ILE A 313 19.99 9.66 -12.64
C ILE A 313 20.63 8.32 -12.98
N TRP A 314 20.26 7.25 -12.27
CA TRP A 314 20.57 5.91 -12.74
C TRP A 314 19.82 5.68 -14.06
N LEU A 315 20.58 5.24 -15.07
CA LEU A 315 20.12 4.94 -16.41
C LEU A 315 18.84 4.07 -16.39
N PRO A 316 17.95 4.20 -17.40
CA PRO A 316 16.68 3.47 -17.43
C PRO A 316 16.94 1.98 -17.27
N LEU A 317 16.32 1.41 -16.23
CA LEU A 317 16.20 -0.02 -16.07
C LEU A 317 15.20 -0.49 -17.12
N ILE A 318 15.68 -0.95 -18.27
CA ILE A 318 14.79 -1.60 -19.24
C ILE A 318 14.49 -3.00 -18.70
N LEU A 319 13.44 -3.10 -17.88
CA LEU A 319 12.79 -4.38 -17.63
C LEU A 319 11.96 -4.72 -18.87
N ARG A 320 12.16 -5.92 -19.40
CA ARG A 320 11.41 -6.52 -20.50
C ARG A 320 10.88 -7.86 -20.06
#